data_AF-A0A538JR70-F1
#
_entry.id   AF-A0A538JR70-F1
#
_cell.length_a   1.000
_cell.length_b   1.000
_cell.length_c   1.000
_cell.angle_alpha   90.00
_cell.angle_beta   90.00
_cell.angle_gamma   90.00
#
_symmetry.space_group_name_H-M   'P 1'
#
loop_
_entity.id
_entity.type
_entity.pdbx_description
1 polymer ?
#
loop_
_entity_poly.entity_id
_entity_poly.type
_entity_poly.pdbx_seq_one_letter_code
_entity_poly.pdbx_strand_id
1 'polypeptide(L)'
;MAYWLFKAVVSPLLRFFFRVRVEGLEHIPADSAAILASNHVSFSDSIFLPMVLRRRVTFVAKAEYFDDPKTAWFFRAMGQIPIRREGGSASSGALAAANEVLQSGGLFGIYPEGTRSPDGRLYKGHTGVARLALNCGVPVLPVAMIGTREAQPIGQVMPRLFMPITVRIGKPLRFDRLAGRADDPKALRQITDEVMFDLRALSGQDYVDRYAKRKADDGPETAQIASLPVIDDRPLVAAG
;
A
#
# COMPACT_ATOMS: atom_id res chain seq x y z
N MET A 1 -13.45 9.99 14.48
CA MET A 1 -12.88 10.87 15.52
C MET A 1 -11.44 10.47 15.89
N ALA A 2 -11.19 9.24 16.34
CA ALA A 2 -9.86 8.79 16.78
C ALA A 2 -8.73 9.02 15.75
N TYR A 3 -8.97 8.73 14.46
CA TYR A 3 -7.99 8.96 13.39
C TYR A 3 -7.49 10.41 13.33
N TRP A 4 -8.42 11.38 13.32
CA TRP A 4 -8.09 12.79 13.18
C TRP A 4 -7.39 13.34 14.43
N LEU A 5 -7.80 12.88 15.62
CA LEU A 5 -7.12 13.23 16.86
C LEU A 5 -5.69 12.68 16.91
N PHE A 6 -5.53 11.39 16.59
CA PHE A 6 -4.22 10.74 16.54
C PHE A 6 -3.31 11.46 15.54
N LYS A 7 -3.82 11.77 14.35
CA LYS A 7 -3.12 12.54 13.33
C LYS A 7 -2.70 13.93 13.82
N ALA A 8 -3.60 14.67 14.45
CA ALA A 8 -3.31 16.02 14.96
C ALA A 8 -2.16 16.02 16.00
N VAL A 9 -2.05 14.97 16.80
CA VAL A 9 -0.98 14.83 17.81
C VAL A 9 0.32 14.29 17.21
N VAL A 10 0.24 13.25 16.38
CA VAL A 10 1.43 12.52 15.89
C VAL A 10 2.09 13.22 14.71
N SER A 11 1.35 13.84 13.80
CA SER A 11 1.91 14.57 12.66
C SER A 11 2.95 15.63 13.04
N PRO A 12 2.72 16.56 13.99
CA PRO A 12 3.72 17.56 14.35
C PRO A 12 4.96 16.93 15.00
N LEU A 13 4.78 15.90 15.83
CA LEU A 13 5.90 15.17 16.46
C LEU A 13 6.77 14.51 15.39
N LEU A 14 6.17 13.81 14.43
CA LEU A 14 6.92 13.17 13.36
C LEU A 14 7.67 14.21 12.50
N ARG A 15 7.02 15.33 12.16
CA ARG A 15 7.67 16.41 11.39
C ARG A 15 8.88 16.99 12.12
N PHE A 16 8.75 17.20 13.44
CA PHE A 16 9.82 17.72 14.27
C PHE A 16 10.98 16.71 14.39
N PHE A 17 10.68 15.48 14.83
CA PHE A 17 11.71 14.49 15.10
C PHE A 17 12.32 13.87 13.85
N PHE A 18 11.66 13.86 12.70
CA PHE A 18 12.15 13.18 11.49
C PHE A 18 12.39 14.11 10.30
N ARG A 19 12.32 15.43 10.51
CA ARG A 19 12.56 16.46 9.47
C ARG A 19 11.80 16.13 8.17
N VAL A 20 10.54 15.72 8.33
CA VAL A 20 9.77 15.10 7.24
C VAL A 20 9.60 16.08 6.08
N ARG A 21 10.06 15.68 4.90
CA ARG A 21 9.85 16.40 3.64
C ARG A 21 8.80 15.69 2.81
N VAL A 22 7.92 16.47 2.19
CA VAL A 22 6.83 15.94 1.36
C VAL A 22 6.89 16.66 0.02
N GLU A 23 6.95 15.90 -1.06
CA GLU A 23 6.98 16.38 -2.43
C GLU A 23 5.76 15.81 -3.18
N GLY A 24 5.10 16.63 -4.02
CA GLY A 24 3.96 16.18 -4.83
C GLY A 24 2.65 16.01 -4.05
N LEU A 25 2.50 16.64 -2.88
CA LEU A 25 1.28 16.55 -2.07
C LEU A 25 0.04 17.10 -2.83
N GLU A 26 0.27 18.05 -3.74
CA GLU A 26 -0.69 18.63 -4.67
C GLU A 26 -1.26 17.62 -5.68
N HIS A 27 -0.60 16.48 -5.91
CA HIS A 27 -1.13 15.43 -6.80
C HIS A 27 -2.29 14.65 -6.15
N ILE A 28 -2.42 14.68 -4.82
CA ILE A 28 -3.47 13.97 -4.09
C ILE A 28 -4.82 14.65 -4.38
N PRO A 29 -5.81 13.95 -4.94
CA PRO A 29 -7.11 14.55 -5.20
C PRO A 29 -7.78 14.97 -3.90
N ALA A 30 -8.31 16.19 -3.88
CA ALA A 30 -8.97 16.77 -2.71
C ALA A 30 -10.25 15.99 -2.32
N ASP A 31 -11.06 15.59 -3.32
CA ASP A 31 -12.43 15.12 -3.07
C ASP A 31 -12.79 13.84 -3.84
N SER A 32 -11.85 13.21 -4.55
CA SER A 32 -12.09 11.97 -5.32
C SER A 32 -11.25 10.79 -4.85
N ALA A 33 -11.68 9.57 -5.16
CA ALA A 33 -10.92 8.39 -4.81
C ALA A 33 -9.59 8.29 -5.56
N ALA A 34 -8.61 7.65 -4.92
CA ALA A 34 -7.35 7.29 -5.55
C ALA A 34 -6.64 6.17 -4.79
N ILE A 35 -5.81 5.43 -5.52
CA ILE A 35 -4.92 4.40 -4.95
C ILE A 35 -3.54 5.01 -4.74
N LEU A 36 -2.99 4.89 -3.54
CA LEU A 36 -1.60 5.25 -3.23
C LEU A 36 -0.75 3.98 -3.26
N ALA A 37 0.02 3.80 -4.33
CA ALA A 37 0.87 2.64 -4.54
C ALA A 37 2.29 2.95 -4.05
N SER A 38 2.63 2.46 -2.86
CA SER A 38 3.88 2.79 -2.19
C SER A 38 4.91 1.67 -2.29
N ASN A 39 6.20 2.00 -2.34
CA ASN A 39 7.26 1.04 -1.99
C ASN A 39 7.15 0.70 -0.50
N HIS A 40 7.64 -0.46 -0.10
CA HIS A 40 7.62 -0.87 1.31
C HIS A 40 9.03 -1.24 1.78
N VAL A 41 9.67 -0.38 2.57
CA VAL A 41 11.04 -0.58 3.06
C VAL A 41 11.16 -0.55 4.59
N SER A 42 10.12 -0.09 5.29
CA SER A 42 10.04 -0.06 6.76
C SER A 42 8.62 -0.25 7.27
N PHE A 43 8.47 -0.77 8.49
CA PHE A 43 7.16 -0.79 9.16
C PHE A 43 6.57 0.62 9.31
N SER A 44 7.44 1.59 9.60
CA SER A 44 7.05 3.00 9.75
C SER A 44 6.51 3.65 8.48
N ASP A 45 6.63 3.03 7.30
CA ASP A 45 6.01 3.55 6.06
C ASP A 45 4.50 3.77 6.25
N SER A 46 3.85 2.78 6.86
CA SER A 46 2.42 2.78 7.18
C SER A 46 2.04 3.79 8.28
N ILE A 47 3.02 4.43 8.93
CA ILE A 47 2.83 5.50 9.91
C ILE A 47 3.07 6.86 9.26
N PHE A 48 4.22 7.05 8.61
CA PHE A 48 4.60 8.32 8.02
C PHE A 48 3.63 8.75 6.91
N LEU A 49 3.21 7.83 6.03
CA LEU A 49 2.36 8.17 4.90
C LEU A 49 0.98 8.72 5.35
N PRO A 50 0.18 8.04 6.20
CA PRO A 50 -1.06 8.62 6.71
C PRO A 50 -0.88 9.96 7.43
N MET A 51 0.26 10.17 8.09
CA MET A 51 0.52 11.37 8.88
C MET A 51 0.87 12.59 8.02
N VAL A 52 1.40 12.41 6.81
CA VAL A 52 1.71 13.54 5.91
C VAL A 52 0.55 13.98 5.02
N LEU A 53 -0.41 13.09 4.74
CA LEU A 53 -1.54 13.37 3.85
C LEU A 53 -2.57 14.32 4.47
N ARG A 54 -3.29 15.11 3.66
CA ARG A 54 -4.39 15.94 4.18
C ARG A 54 -5.67 15.14 4.41
N ARG A 55 -5.85 14.06 3.65
CA ARG A 55 -7.02 13.18 3.69
C ARG A 55 -6.70 11.89 4.43
N ARG A 56 -7.74 11.23 4.92
CA ARG A 56 -7.64 9.89 5.47
C ARG A 56 -7.28 8.92 4.35
N VAL A 57 -6.22 8.14 4.56
CA VAL A 57 -5.87 6.96 3.76
C VAL A 57 -6.15 5.71 4.59
N THR A 58 -6.65 4.68 3.93
CA THR A 58 -6.94 3.38 4.53
C THR A 58 -6.03 2.32 3.93
N PHE A 59 -5.53 1.43 4.79
CA PHE A 59 -4.75 0.26 4.42
C PHE A 59 -5.42 -0.98 5.03
N VAL A 60 -4.99 -2.15 4.58
CA VAL A 60 -5.43 -3.42 5.17
C VAL A 60 -4.35 -4.00 6.07
N ALA A 61 -4.76 -4.43 7.26
CA ALA A 61 -3.89 -5.03 8.26
C ALA A 61 -4.38 -6.44 8.61
N LYS A 62 -3.46 -7.28 9.10
CA LYS A 62 -3.80 -8.61 9.62
C LYS A 62 -4.83 -8.47 10.75
N ALA A 63 -5.89 -9.28 10.69
CA ALA A 63 -6.96 -9.26 11.69
C ALA A 63 -6.45 -9.57 13.11
N GLU A 64 -5.38 -10.35 13.22
CA GLU A 64 -4.73 -10.71 14.49
C GLU A 64 -4.25 -9.48 15.28
N TYR A 65 -4.00 -8.34 14.62
CA TYR A 65 -3.67 -7.09 15.34
C TYR A 65 -4.87 -6.45 16.02
N PHE A 66 -6.07 -6.91 15.70
CA PHE A 66 -7.30 -6.39 16.24
C PHE A 66 -7.84 -7.26 17.38
N ASP A 67 -7.17 -8.37 17.69
CA ASP A 67 -7.53 -9.28 18.79
C ASP A 67 -7.12 -8.71 20.15
N ASP A 68 -5.98 -8.02 20.25
CA ASP A 68 -5.59 -7.27 21.45
C ASP A 68 -6.16 -5.84 21.43
N PRO A 69 -6.84 -5.36 22.50
CA PRO A 69 -7.47 -4.03 22.52
C PRO A 69 -6.52 -2.86 22.26
N LYS A 70 -5.26 -2.92 22.72
CA LYS A 70 -4.30 -1.82 22.58
C LYS A 70 -3.82 -1.73 21.14
N THR A 71 -3.43 -2.87 20.56
CA THR A 71 -3.05 -2.90 19.13
C THR A 71 -4.24 -2.56 18.25
N ALA A 72 -5.43 -3.08 18.55
CA ALA A 72 -6.65 -2.78 17.79
C ALA A 72 -6.96 -1.29 17.78
N TRP A 73 -6.85 -0.61 18.92
CA TRP A 73 -7.02 0.84 19.00
C TRP A 73 -6.01 1.57 18.12
N PHE A 74 -4.73 1.19 18.16
CA PHE A 74 -3.68 1.79 17.34
C PHE A 74 -3.95 1.62 15.84
N PHE A 75 -4.24 0.40 15.37
CA PHE A 75 -4.50 0.15 13.95
C PHE A 75 -5.78 0.86 13.47
N ARG A 76 -6.83 0.92 14.28
CA ARG A 76 -8.04 1.72 13.97
C ARG A 76 -7.74 3.22 13.94
N ALA A 77 -6.92 3.73 14.86
CA ALA A 77 -6.47 5.14 14.86
C ALA A 77 -5.61 5.47 13.64
N MET A 78 -4.89 4.48 13.10
CA MET A 78 -4.16 4.59 11.83
C MET A 78 -5.04 4.42 10.58
N GLY A 79 -6.34 4.15 10.76
CA GLY A 79 -7.31 4.03 9.66
C GLY A 79 -7.27 2.67 8.95
N GLN A 80 -6.72 1.63 9.58
CA GLN A 80 -6.54 0.30 8.98
C GLN A 80 -7.80 -0.57 9.09
N ILE A 81 -8.05 -1.40 8.09
CA ILE A 81 -9.14 -2.39 8.06
C ILE A 81 -8.57 -3.79 8.34
N PRO A 82 -9.14 -4.56 9.29
CA PRO A 82 -8.71 -5.93 9.59
C PRO A 82 -9.11 -6.91 8.49
N ILE A 83 -8.21 -7.83 8.14
CA ILE A 83 -8.48 -8.93 7.19
C ILE A 83 -7.93 -10.25 7.71
N ARG A 84 -8.79 -11.28 7.73
CA ARG A 84 -8.44 -12.66 8.10
C ARG A 84 -7.91 -13.43 6.90
N ARG A 85 -6.94 -14.31 7.16
CA ARG A 85 -6.26 -15.14 6.15
C ARG A 85 -6.74 -16.58 6.24
N GLU A 86 -8.00 -16.85 5.89
CA GLU A 86 -8.50 -18.23 5.83
C GLU A 86 -8.73 -18.67 4.37
N GLY A 87 -8.13 -19.81 4.01
CA GLY A 87 -8.40 -20.59 2.79
C GLY A 87 -8.34 -19.83 1.46
N GLY A 88 -7.15 -19.47 0.96
CA GLY A 88 -6.92 -18.95 -0.42
C GLY A 88 -7.61 -17.63 -0.81
N SER A 89 -8.58 -17.17 0.00
CA SER A 89 -9.51 -16.06 -0.25
C SER A 89 -9.08 -14.74 0.39
N ALA A 90 -7.93 -14.72 1.07
CA ALA A 90 -7.43 -13.51 1.73
C ALA A 90 -7.26 -12.31 0.77
N SER A 91 -6.91 -12.61 -0.48
CA SER A 91 -6.76 -11.60 -1.54
C SER A 91 -8.09 -11.02 -1.99
N SER A 92 -9.17 -11.82 -2.04
CA SER A 92 -10.50 -11.34 -2.43
C SER A 92 -11.14 -10.47 -1.35
N GLY A 93 -11.01 -10.85 -0.06
CA GLY A 93 -11.48 -10.01 1.05
C GLY A 93 -10.78 -8.63 1.09
N ALA A 94 -9.49 -8.60 0.76
CA ALA A 94 -8.72 -7.36 0.73
C ALA A 94 -9.04 -6.46 -0.46
N LEU A 95 -9.32 -7.05 -1.63
CA LEU A 95 -9.87 -6.29 -2.75
C LEU A 95 -11.26 -5.75 -2.47
N ALA A 96 -12.14 -6.52 -1.82
CA ALA A 96 -13.49 -6.08 -1.48
C ALA A 96 -13.45 -4.85 -0.56
N ALA A 97 -12.63 -4.90 0.51
CA ALA A 97 -12.42 -3.76 1.41
C ALA A 97 -11.82 -2.55 0.69
N ALA A 98 -10.85 -2.77 -0.20
CA ALA A 98 -10.28 -1.69 -1.00
C ALA A 98 -11.31 -1.06 -1.94
N ASN A 99 -12.14 -1.87 -2.60
CA ASN A 99 -13.22 -1.40 -3.47
C ASN A 99 -14.22 -0.54 -2.68
N GLU A 100 -14.63 -0.96 -1.47
CA GLU A 100 -15.54 -0.18 -0.62
C GLU A 100 -14.97 1.21 -0.27
N VAL A 101 -13.68 1.27 0.09
CA VAL A 101 -12.99 2.55 0.36
C VAL A 101 -12.96 3.43 -0.89
N LEU A 102 -12.67 2.85 -2.06
CA LEU A 102 -12.56 3.62 -3.31
C LEU A 102 -13.93 4.08 -3.82
N GLN A 103 -14.97 3.25 -3.75
CA GLN A 103 -16.34 3.61 -4.14
C GLN A 103 -16.93 4.70 -3.26
N SER A 104 -16.52 4.79 -2.00
CA SER A 104 -16.90 5.90 -1.10
C SER A 104 -16.08 7.19 -1.29
N GLY A 105 -15.25 7.28 -2.34
CA GLY A 105 -14.45 8.46 -2.63
C GLY A 105 -13.15 8.55 -1.81
N GLY A 106 -12.79 7.51 -1.06
CA GLY A 106 -11.65 7.49 -0.14
C GLY A 106 -10.29 7.26 -0.82
N LEU A 107 -9.21 7.45 -0.04
CA LEU A 107 -7.86 7.08 -0.45
C LEU A 107 -7.54 5.68 0.07
N PHE A 108 -7.07 4.81 -0.82
CA PHE A 108 -6.66 3.46 -0.47
C PHE A 108 -5.16 3.25 -0.69
N GLY A 109 -4.45 2.83 0.35
CA GLY A 109 -3.01 2.58 0.31
C GLY A 109 -2.69 1.11 0.05
N ILE A 110 -1.76 0.85 -0.86
CA ILE A 110 -1.30 -0.50 -1.21
C ILE A 110 0.21 -0.52 -1.38
N TYR A 111 0.84 -1.63 -0.99
CA TYR A 111 2.24 -1.94 -1.28
C TYR A 111 2.28 -2.97 -2.42
N PRO A 112 2.57 -2.59 -3.68
CA PRO A 112 2.51 -3.50 -4.82
C PRO A 112 3.46 -4.69 -4.71
N GLU A 113 4.58 -4.54 -4.00
CA GLU A 113 5.54 -5.62 -3.71
C GLU A 113 4.95 -6.73 -2.82
N GLY A 114 3.88 -6.43 -2.08
CA GLY A 114 3.20 -7.36 -1.17
C GLY A 114 3.89 -7.62 0.16
N THR A 115 5.18 -7.31 0.29
CA THR A 115 5.95 -7.46 1.54
C THR A 115 7.00 -6.37 1.59
N ARG A 116 7.51 -6.08 2.78
CA ARG A 116 8.60 -5.15 2.98
C ARG A 116 9.87 -5.70 2.34
N SER A 117 10.57 -4.83 1.63
CA SER A 117 11.84 -5.12 1.01
C SER A 117 12.87 -5.58 2.04
N PRO A 118 13.45 -6.79 1.89
CA PRO A 118 14.41 -7.33 2.85
C PRO A 118 15.74 -6.59 2.82
N ASP A 119 16.12 -6.01 1.68
CA ASP A 119 17.43 -5.37 1.45
C ASP A 119 17.34 -3.92 0.97
N GLY A 120 16.14 -3.37 0.81
CA GLY A 120 15.93 -1.97 0.41
C GLY A 120 15.86 -1.77 -1.10
N ARG A 121 15.97 -2.84 -1.90
CA ARG A 121 15.68 -2.81 -3.35
C ARG A 121 14.18 -2.81 -3.62
N LEU A 122 13.77 -2.38 -4.80
CA LEU A 122 12.39 -2.44 -5.26
C LEU A 122 12.16 -3.76 -6.00
N TYR A 123 11.24 -4.57 -5.53
CA TYR A 123 10.93 -5.89 -6.08
C TYR A 123 9.77 -5.84 -7.07
N LYS A 124 9.58 -6.92 -7.83
CA LYS A 124 8.49 -7.06 -8.79
C LYS A 124 7.14 -6.86 -8.10
N GLY A 125 6.37 -5.89 -8.59
CA GLY A 125 5.02 -5.62 -8.10
C GLY A 125 4.03 -6.68 -8.58
N HIS A 126 3.09 -7.07 -7.72
CA HIS A 126 1.97 -7.93 -8.09
C HIS A 126 0.79 -7.13 -8.68
N THR A 127 -0.13 -7.81 -9.37
CA THR A 127 -1.19 -7.19 -10.19
C THR A 127 -2.40 -6.62 -9.44
N GLY A 128 -2.48 -6.77 -8.11
CA GLY A 128 -3.63 -6.29 -7.33
C GLY A 128 -3.91 -4.80 -7.49
N VAL A 129 -2.87 -3.96 -7.57
CA VAL A 129 -3.00 -2.51 -7.81
C VAL A 129 -3.67 -2.22 -9.15
N ALA A 130 -3.30 -2.94 -10.21
CA ALA A 130 -3.87 -2.76 -11.54
C ALA A 130 -5.33 -3.20 -11.58
N ARG A 131 -5.67 -4.30 -10.91
CA ARG A 131 -7.06 -4.79 -10.87
C ARG A 131 -7.97 -3.79 -10.14
N LEU A 132 -7.52 -3.23 -9.02
CA LEU A 132 -8.26 -2.18 -8.31
C LEU A 132 -8.45 -0.93 -9.17
N ALA A 133 -7.38 -0.47 -9.83
CA ALA A 133 -7.44 0.72 -10.68
C ALA A 133 -8.46 0.56 -11.81
N LEU A 134 -8.48 -0.58 -12.49
CA LEU A 134 -9.43 -0.86 -13.57
C LEU A 134 -10.85 -1.07 -13.06
N ASN A 135 -11.06 -1.83 -11.98
CA ASN A 135 -12.39 -2.11 -11.44
C ASN A 135 -13.07 -0.86 -10.87
N CYS A 136 -12.29 0.02 -10.23
CA CYS A 136 -12.83 1.21 -9.59
C CYS A 136 -12.80 2.44 -10.51
N GLY A 137 -12.07 2.39 -11.64
CA GLY A 137 -11.91 3.54 -12.53
C GLY A 137 -11.17 4.72 -11.88
N VAL A 138 -10.26 4.44 -10.94
CA VAL A 138 -9.57 5.46 -10.13
C VAL A 138 -8.09 5.59 -10.53
N PRO A 139 -7.49 6.78 -10.36
CA PRO A 139 -6.07 6.96 -10.60
C PRO A 139 -5.21 6.23 -9.57
N VAL A 140 -4.01 5.84 -9.99
CA VAL A 140 -2.94 5.33 -9.12
C VAL A 140 -1.87 6.39 -8.98
N LEU A 141 -1.52 6.75 -7.75
CA LEU A 141 -0.41 7.64 -7.45
C LEU A 141 0.75 6.81 -6.87
N PRO A 142 1.89 6.72 -7.57
CA PRO A 142 3.10 6.15 -7.03
C PRO A 142 3.60 6.97 -5.83
N VAL A 143 3.99 6.32 -4.74
CA VAL A 143 4.50 6.99 -3.53
C VAL A 143 5.82 6.39 -3.09
N ALA A 144 6.89 7.17 -3.11
CA ALA A 144 8.18 6.74 -2.60
C ALA A 144 8.40 7.18 -1.16
N MET A 145 8.64 6.21 -0.29
CA MET A 145 9.12 6.35 1.08
C MET A 145 10.64 6.22 1.08
N ILE A 146 11.34 7.27 1.54
CA ILE A 146 12.80 7.39 1.53
C ILE A 146 13.28 7.76 2.93
N GLY A 147 14.30 7.08 3.45
CA GLY A 147 14.87 7.31 4.78
C GLY A 147 14.22 6.49 5.90
N THR A 148 13.06 5.87 5.64
CA THR A 148 12.32 5.10 6.66
C THR A 148 13.03 3.79 7.03
N ARG A 149 13.73 3.17 6.08
CA ARG A 149 14.55 1.97 6.33
C ARG A 149 15.75 2.28 7.22
N GLU A 150 16.40 3.40 6.99
CA GLU A 150 17.55 3.87 7.76
C GLU A 150 17.12 4.30 9.17
N ALA A 151 15.95 4.94 9.27
CA ALA A 151 15.35 5.31 10.56
C ALA A 151 14.91 4.07 11.36
N GLN A 152 14.26 3.11 10.71
CA GLN A 152 13.80 1.87 11.34
C GLN A 152 14.12 0.65 10.46
N PRO A 153 15.34 0.11 10.60
CA PRO A 153 15.72 -1.14 9.95
C PRO A 153 14.85 -2.32 10.42
N ILE A 154 14.85 -3.38 9.63
CA ILE A 154 14.17 -4.64 9.99
C ILE A 154 14.68 -5.15 11.34
N GLY A 155 13.74 -5.55 12.21
CA GLY A 155 14.04 -5.99 13.58
C GLY A 155 14.09 -4.85 14.62
N GLN A 156 14.11 -3.59 14.19
CA GLN A 156 14.10 -2.45 15.11
C GLN A 156 12.65 -2.07 15.48
N VAL A 157 12.35 -2.03 16.78
CA VAL A 157 10.99 -1.76 17.29
C VAL A 157 10.56 -0.32 17.07
N MET A 158 11.44 0.65 17.36
CA MET A 158 11.15 2.09 17.22
C MET A 158 12.13 2.76 16.25
N PRO A 159 11.70 3.75 15.46
CA PRO A 159 12.58 4.50 14.57
C PRO A 159 13.58 5.38 15.36
N ARG A 160 14.80 5.54 14.83
CA ARG A 160 15.84 6.43 15.36
C ARG A 160 15.41 7.87 15.13
N LEU A 161 15.33 8.66 16.20
CA LEU A 161 14.98 10.08 16.12
C LEU A 161 16.02 10.88 15.32
N PHE A 162 15.59 12.00 14.76
CA PHE A 162 16.39 12.96 13.98
C PHE A 162 16.91 12.45 12.62
N MET A 163 16.38 11.31 12.16
CA MET A 163 16.63 10.79 10.81
C MET A 163 15.73 11.48 9.79
N PRO A 164 16.27 11.98 8.66
CA PRO A 164 15.46 12.63 7.64
C PRO A 164 14.59 11.63 6.89
N ILE A 165 13.30 11.94 6.75
CA ILE A 165 12.35 11.12 5.97
C ILE A 165 11.76 11.98 4.85
N THR A 166 11.74 11.43 3.64
CA THR A 166 11.13 12.08 2.48
C THR A 166 10.01 11.20 1.92
N VAL A 167 8.85 11.79 1.70
CA VAL A 167 7.71 11.18 1.02
C VAL A 167 7.52 11.88 -0.31
N ARG A 168 7.71 11.17 -1.43
CA ARG A 168 7.50 11.71 -2.77
C ARG A 168 6.26 11.09 -3.40
N ILE A 169 5.35 11.94 -3.86
CA ILE A 169 4.09 11.51 -4.46
C ILE A 169 4.12 11.85 -5.95
N GLY A 170 4.05 10.81 -6.78
CA GLY A 170 4.03 10.93 -8.23
C GLY A 170 2.74 11.53 -8.78
N LYS A 171 2.76 11.87 -10.07
CA LYS A 171 1.58 12.29 -10.81
C LYS A 171 0.54 11.15 -10.84
N PRO A 172 -0.77 11.47 -10.88
CA PRO A 172 -1.80 10.45 -11.00
C PRO A 172 -1.72 9.74 -12.35
N LEU A 173 -1.54 8.42 -12.32
CA LEU A 173 -1.59 7.54 -13.47
C LEU A 173 -3.04 7.09 -13.69
N ARG A 174 -3.53 7.30 -14.92
CA ARG A 174 -4.86 6.85 -15.33
C ARG A 174 -4.76 5.81 -16.43
N PHE A 175 -5.62 4.81 -16.36
CA PHE A 175 -5.61 3.67 -17.26
C PHE A 175 -6.92 3.54 -18.04
N ASP A 176 -7.57 4.66 -18.34
CA ASP A 176 -8.85 4.70 -19.06
C ASP A 176 -8.77 3.96 -20.42
N ARG A 177 -7.59 3.98 -21.06
CA ARG A 177 -7.27 3.23 -22.30
C ARG A 177 -7.32 1.70 -22.17
N LEU A 178 -7.32 1.18 -20.95
CA LEU A 178 -7.39 -0.26 -20.62
C LEU A 178 -8.67 -0.60 -19.85
N ALA A 179 -9.66 0.30 -19.82
CA ALA A 179 -10.95 0.06 -19.18
C ALA A 179 -11.61 -1.23 -19.71
N GLY A 180 -12.27 -1.98 -18.81
CA GLY A 180 -12.88 -3.27 -19.14
C GLY A 180 -11.90 -4.44 -19.31
N ARG A 181 -10.57 -4.22 -19.19
CA ARG A 181 -9.55 -5.28 -19.30
C ARG A 181 -9.04 -5.78 -17.95
N ALA A 182 -9.88 -5.73 -16.91
CA ALA A 182 -9.51 -6.15 -15.57
C ALA A 182 -9.19 -7.65 -15.44
N ASP A 183 -9.69 -8.46 -16.38
CA ASP A 183 -9.43 -9.91 -16.44
C ASP A 183 -8.33 -10.29 -17.44
N ASP A 184 -7.73 -9.32 -18.13
CA ASP A 184 -6.61 -9.56 -19.04
C ASP A 184 -5.28 -9.50 -18.27
N PRO A 185 -4.57 -10.64 -18.11
CA PRO A 185 -3.31 -10.68 -17.38
C PRO A 185 -2.22 -9.78 -17.98
N LYS A 186 -2.23 -9.58 -19.31
CA LYS A 186 -1.25 -8.70 -19.98
C LYS A 186 -1.53 -7.24 -19.67
N ALA A 187 -2.80 -6.82 -19.69
CA ALA A 187 -3.19 -5.46 -19.32
C ALA A 187 -2.85 -5.17 -17.85
N LEU A 188 -3.19 -6.10 -16.94
CA LEU A 188 -2.85 -5.97 -15.53
C LEU A 188 -1.34 -5.87 -15.31
N ARG A 189 -0.55 -6.66 -16.04
CA ARG A 189 0.90 -6.60 -15.94
C ARG A 189 1.47 -5.29 -16.45
N GLN A 190 1.03 -4.85 -17.62
CA GLN A 190 1.43 -3.56 -18.20
C GLN A 190 1.19 -2.40 -17.22
N ILE A 191 -0.01 -2.32 -16.63
CA ILE A 191 -0.35 -1.28 -15.65
C ILE A 191 0.55 -1.37 -14.43
N THR A 192 0.78 -2.57 -13.90
CA THR A 192 1.62 -2.75 -12.72
C THR A 192 3.04 -2.32 -13.01
N ASP A 193 3.61 -2.72 -14.15
CA ASP A 193 4.98 -2.39 -14.51
C ASP A 193 5.15 -0.88 -14.74
N GLU A 194 4.13 -0.19 -15.28
CA GLU A 194 4.08 1.28 -15.39
C GLU A 194 4.10 1.96 -14.00
N VAL A 195 3.28 1.49 -13.06
CA VAL A 195 3.28 1.97 -11.67
C VAL A 195 4.65 1.73 -11.00
N MET A 196 5.23 0.55 -11.19
CA MET A 196 6.53 0.19 -10.61
C MET A 196 7.68 0.98 -11.23
N PHE A 197 7.60 1.33 -12.51
CA PHE A 197 8.56 2.19 -13.20
C PHE A 197 8.60 3.58 -12.58
N ASP A 198 7.45 4.22 -12.40
CA ASP A 198 7.36 5.53 -11.76
C ASP A 198 7.80 5.47 -10.30
N LEU A 199 7.40 4.42 -9.59
CA LEU A 199 7.81 4.22 -8.19
C LEU A 199 9.33 4.10 -8.06
N ARG A 200 9.98 3.38 -8.98
CA ARG A 200 11.45 3.30 -9.06
C ARG A 200 12.08 4.66 -9.32
N ALA A 201 11.53 5.43 -10.25
CA ALA A 201 12.04 6.75 -10.59
C ALA A 201 11.95 7.71 -9.40
N LEU A 202 10.86 7.67 -8.63
CA LEU A 202 10.68 8.49 -7.43
C LEU A 202 11.59 8.06 -6.28
N SER A 203 11.74 6.76 -6.05
CA SER A 203 12.48 6.21 -4.91
C SER A 203 13.99 6.16 -5.13
N GLY A 204 14.44 6.05 -6.38
CA GLY A 204 15.84 5.81 -6.72
C GLY A 204 16.34 4.41 -6.34
N GLN A 205 15.45 3.48 -5.99
CA GLN A 205 15.81 2.11 -5.63
C GLN A 205 16.24 1.29 -6.86
N ASP A 206 17.18 0.37 -6.64
CA ASP A 206 17.49 -0.66 -7.63
C ASP A 206 16.30 -1.62 -7.80
N TYR A 207 15.89 -1.84 -9.04
CA TYR A 207 14.77 -2.72 -9.35
C TYR A 207 15.21 -4.17 -9.55
N VAL A 208 14.43 -5.11 -9.05
CA VAL A 208 14.65 -6.55 -9.17
C VAL A 208 13.41 -7.21 -9.74
N ASP A 209 13.51 -7.78 -10.95
CA ASP A 209 12.39 -8.47 -11.61
C ASP A 209 12.13 -9.89 -11.06
N ARG A 210 11.93 -9.98 -9.75
CA ARG A 210 11.42 -11.17 -9.06
C ARG A 210 10.59 -10.74 -7.86
N TYR A 211 9.68 -11.59 -7.43
CA TYR A 211 8.94 -11.35 -6.19
C TYR A 211 9.88 -11.48 -4.98
N ALA A 212 9.67 -10.62 -3.98
CA ALA A 212 10.41 -10.70 -2.73
C ALA A 212 10.08 -12.03 -2.01
N LYS A 213 11.11 -12.74 -1.55
CA LYS A 213 10.92 -13.91 -0.69
C LYS A 213 10.71 -13.43 0.74
N ARG A 214 9.61 -13.85 1.35
CA ARG A 214 9.34 -13.64 2.78
C ARG A 214 10.44 -14.30 3.62
N LYS A 215 11.06 -13.58 4.56
CA LYS A 215 11.72 -14.25 5.69
C LYS A 215 10.63 -14.72 6.64
N ALA A 216 10.75 -15.95 7.15
CA ALA A 216 9.80 -16.53 8.10
C ALA A 216 9.59 -15.67 9.37
N ASP A 217 10.53 -14.76 9.64
CA ASP A 217 10.66 -13.98 10.87
C ASP A 217 10.43 -12.47 10.71
N ASP A 218 10.01 -12.01 9.52
CA ASP A 218 9.53 -10.64 9.38
C ASP A 218 8.19 -10.55 10.12
N GLY A 219 8.21 -9.88 11.29
CA GLY A 219 7.12 -9.81 12.26
C GLY A 219 5.79 -9.25 11.72
N PRO A 220 5.03 -8.48 12.52
CA PRO A 220 3.64 -8.20 12.19
C PRO A 220 3.46 -7.25 10.96
N GLU A 221 3.36 -7.83 9.75
CA GLU A 221 3.06 -7.14 8.47
C GLU A 221 1.56 -6.97 8.10
N THR A 222 1.27 -6.01 7.22
CA THR A 222 -0.04 -5.71 6.59
C THR A 222 -0.62 -6.88 5.77
N ALA A 223 -1.94 -6.91 5.57
CA ALA A 223 -2.60 -7.93 4.75
C ALA A 223 -2.34 -7.65 3.25
N GLN A 224 -2.17 -8.69 2.44
CA GLN A 224 -1.79 -8.55 1.03
C GLN A 224 -3.01 -8.40 0.13
N ILE A 225 -3.09 -7.27 -0.58
CA ILE A 225 -3.89 -7.11 -1.80
C ILE A 225 -3.05 -7.43 -3.05
N ALA A 226 -1.73 -7.39 -2.89
CA ALA A 226 -0.77 -7.39 -3.98
C ALA A 226 -0.95 -8.62 -4.89
N SER A 227 -0.92 -9.84 -4.34
CA SER A 227 -0.94 -11.08 -5.12
C SER A 227 -2.35 -11.60 -5.37
N LEU A 228 -2.81 -11.53 -6.61
CA LEU A 228 -4.00 -12.25 -7.07
C LEU A 228 -3.58 -13.42 -7.95
N PRO A 229 -4.05 -14.65 -7.67
CA PRO A 229 -4.05 -15.69 -8.69
C PRO A 229 -5.02 -15.32 -9.82
N VAL A 230 -4.67 -15.68 -11.05
CA VAL A 230 -5.64 -15.74 -12.15
C VAL A 230 -6.63 -16.84 -11.77
N ILE A 231 -7.91 -16.49 -11.57
CA ILE A 231 -8.96 -17.50 -11.56
C ILE A 231 -9.09 -17.95 -13.02
N ASP A 232 -8.60 -19.15 -13.30
CA ASP A 232 -8.84 -19.84 -14.56
C ASP A 232 -10.29 -20.31 -14.53
N ASP A 233 -11.21 -19.49 -15.06
CA ASP A 233 -12.60 -19.90 -15.30
C ASP A 233 -12.63 -20.89 -16.47
N ARG A 234 -12.06 -22.09 -16.26
CA ARG A 234 -12.46 -23.23 -17.07
C ARG A 234 -13.86 -23.63 -16.63
N PRO A 235 -14.82 -23.73 -17.55
CA PRO A 235 -16.11 -24.29 -17.19
C PRO A 235 -15.88 -25.68 -16.61
N LEU A 236 -16.46 -25.94 -15.43
CA LEU A 236 -16.62 -27.29 -14.89
C LEU A 236 -17.34 -28.09 -15.99
N VAL A 237 -16.56 -28.89 -16.72
CA VAL A 237 -17.11 -29.91 -17.61
C VAL A 237 -17.84 -30.87 -16.69
N ALA A 238 -19.17 -30.89 -16.80
CA ALA A 238 -20.01 -31.86 -16.14
C ALA A 238 -19.51 -33.25 -16.55
N ALA A 239 -19.02 -34.02 -15.57
CA ALA A 239 -18.79 -35.44 -15.75
C ALA A 239 -20.17 -36.09 -15.96
N GLY A 240 -20.35 -36.66 -17.16
CA GLY A 240 -21.43 -37.60 -17.45
C GLY A 240 -21.15 -38.99 -16.87
#